data_AF-A0A497D5R4-F1
#
_entry.id   AF-A0A497D5R4-F1
#
_cell.length_a   1.000
_cell.length_b   1.000
_cell.length_c   1.000
_cell.angle_alpha   90.00
_cell.angle_beta   90.00
_cell.angle_gamma   90.00
#
_symmetry.space_group_name_H-M   'P 1'
#
loop_
_entity.id
_entity.type
_entity.pdbx_description
1 polymer ?
#
loop_
_entity_poly.entity_id
_entity_poly.type
_entity_poly.pdbx_seq_one_letter_code
_entity_poly.pdbx_strand_id
1 'polypeptide(L)' 'MKKIINTTKAPKAIGPYSQAVEMNGMLFISGQVPINPETGKIVEG' A
#
# COMPACT_ATOMS: atom_id res chain seq x y z
N MET A 1 12.17 6.85 -14.39
CA MET A 1 12.48 7.15 -12.97
C MET A 1 11.55 6.31 -12.10
N LYS A 2 12.05 5.75 -10.99
CA LYS A 2 11.22 5.01 -10.03
C LYS A 2 10.49 6.00 -9.12
N LYS A 3 9.18 5.88 -8.98
CA LYS A 3 8.37 6.69 -8.06
C LYS A 3 7.73 5.80 -7.00
N ILE A 4 7.96 6.15 -5.74
CA ILE A 4 7.33 5.48 -4.59
C ILE A 4 5.94 6.07 -4.39
N ILE A 5 4.95 5.20 -4.26
CA ILE A 5 3.57 5.60 -3.97
C ILE A 5 3.30 5.36 -2.48
N ASN A 6 2.81 6.41 -1.83
CA ASN A 6 2.39 6.40 -0.43
C ASN A 6 1.10 7.22 -0.29
N THR A 7 0.10 6.67 0.40
CA THR A 7 -1.17 7.32 0.70
C THR A 7 -1.70 6.90 2.06
N THR A 8 -2.40 7.80 2.73
CA THR A 8 -3.12 7.54 3.98
C THR A 8 -4.41 6.75 3.76
N LYS A 9 -4.83 6.55 2.51
CA LYS A 9 -6.06 5.82 2.15
C LYS A 9 -5.85 4.30 1.98
N ALA A 10 -4.65 3.80 2.22
CA ALA A 10 -4.30 2.38 2.13
C ALA A 10 -3.56 1.95 3.39
N PRO A 11 -3.58 0.64 3.74
CA PRO A 11 -2.83 0.13 4.89
C PRO A 11 -1.37 0.58 4.85
N LYS A 12 -0.87 1.01 6.01
CA LYS A 12 0.52 1.43 6.15
C LYS A 12 1.45 0.24 5.89
N ALA A 13 2.52 0.45 5.15
CA ALA A 13 3.59 -0.54 5.04
C ALA A 13 4.27 -0.72 6.42
N ILE A 14 4.20 -1.94 6.97
CA ILE A 14 4.78 -2.28 8.29
C ILE A 14 6.27 -2.63 8.16
N GLY A 15 6.66 -3.23 7.03
CA GLY A 15 8.03 -3.67 6.75
C GLY A 15 8.75 -2.80 5.71
N PRO A 16 9.95 -3.22 5.25
CA PRO A 16 10.75 -2.47 4.28
C PRO A 16 10.22 -2.62 2.84
N TYR A 17 8.96 -2.23 2.61
CA TYR A 17 8.31 -2.21 1.31
C TYR A 17 7.50 -0.93 1.10
N SER A 18 7.06 -0.69 -0.14
CA SER A 18 6.20 0.44 -0.50
C SER A 18 4.80 -0.06 -0.87
N GLN A 19 3.76 0.73 -0.62
CA GLN A 19 2.38 0.35 -1.00
C GLN A 19 2.26 0.07 -2.49
N ALA A 20 2.92 0.90 -3.31
CA ALA A 20 3.14 0.64 -4.73
C ALA A 20 4.40 1.35 -5.23
N VAL A 21 4.88 0.93 -6.39
CA VAL A 21 5.97 1.55 -7.13
C VAL A 21 5.53 1.76 -8.57
N GLU A 22 5.69 2.99 -9.07
CA GLU A 22 5.49 3.32 -10.47
C GLU A 22 6.85 3.37 -11.18
N MET A 23 6.99 2.64 -12.28
CA MET A 23 8.21 2.60 -13.08
C MET A 23 7.87 2.26 -14.53
N ASN A 24 8.44 3.01 -15.48
CA ASN A 24 8.32 2.77 -16.91
C ASN A 24 6.85 2.67 -17.40
N GLY A 25 5.98 3.54 -16.89
CA GLY A 25 4.56 3.56 -17.25
C GLY A 25 3.72 2.43 -16.65
N MET A 26 4.31 1.59 -15.80
CA MET A 26 3.61 0.52 -15.09
C MET A 26 3.54 0.82 -13.59
N LEU A 27 2.42 0.43 -12.98
CA LEU A 27 2.21 0.49 -11.55
C LEU A 27 2.24 -0.92 -10.95
N PHE A 28 3.19 -1.16 -10.05
CA PHE A 28 3.34 -2.40 -9.32
C PHE A 28 2.79 -2.21 -7.90
N ILE A 29 1.71 -2.91 -7.57
CA ILE A 29 0.99 -2.76 -6.29
C ILE A 29 1.35 -3.94 -5.39
N SER A 30 1.67 -3.69 -4.12
CA SER A 30 1.84 -4.75 -3.13
C SER A 30 0.51 -5.46 -2.84
N GLY A 31 0.58 -6.73 -2.46
CA GLY A 31 -0.61 -7.45 -1.97
C GLY A 31 -1.27 -6.68 -0.82
N GLN A 32 -2.59 -6.54 -0.88
CA GLN A 32 -3.38 -5.85 0.13
C GLN A 32 -4.08 -6.85 1.03
N VAL A 33 -4.01 -6.62 2.33
CA VAL A 33 -4.73 -7.35 3.39
C VAL A 33 -5.96 -6.51 3.75
N PRO A 34 -7.10 -7.10 4.19
CA PRO A 34 -8.31 -6.37 4.56
C PRO A 34 -8.14 -5.60 5.90
N ILE A 35 -7.21 -4.66 5.95
CA ILE A 35 -6.95 -3.75 7.06
C ILE A 35 -7.62 -2.42 6.75
N ASN A 36 -8.42 -1.90 7.69
CA ASN A 36 -8.94 -0.55 7.60
C ASN A 36 -7.77 0.45 7.83
N PRO A 37 -7.47 1.35 6.86
CA PRO A 37 -6.33 2.27 6.96
C PRO A 37 -6.48 3.32 8.06
N GLU A 38 -7.69 3.63 8.50
CA GLU A 38 -7.97 4.59 9.58
C GLU A 38 -7.71 3.99 10.95
N THR A 39 -8.05 2.70 11.14
CA THR A 39 -7.96 2.03 12.44
C THR A 39 -6.72 1.14 12.58
N GLY A 40 -6.12 0.73 11.46
CA GLY A 40 -5.03 -0.24 11.42
C GLY A 40 -5.46 -1.67 11.79
N LYS A 41 -6.77 -1.96 11.88
CA LYS A 41 -7.32 -3.28 12.25
C LYS A 41 -7.84 -4.03 11.04
N ILE A 42 -7.82 -5.35 11.11
CA ILE A 42 -8.51 -6.22 10.15
C ILE A 42 -10.02 -5.98 10.28
N VAL A 43 -10.73 -5.86 9.15
CA VAL A 43 -12.19 -5.75 9.15
C VAL A 43 -12.82 -7.12 9.40
N GLU A 44 -13.91 -7.13 10.17
CA GLU A 44 -14.74 -8.32 10.37
C GLU A 44 -15.81 -8.39 9.25
N GLY A 45 -16.15 -9.61 8.83
CA GLY A 45 -17.10 -9.88 7.75
C GLY A 45 -18.54 -10.04 8.22
#